data_AF-A0A914DGR6-F1
#
_entry.id   AF-A0A914DGR6-F1
#
_cell.length_a   1.000
_cell.length_b   1.000
_cell.length_c   1.000
_cell.angle_alpha   90.00
_cell.angle_beta   90.00
_cell.angle_gamma   90.00
#
_symmetry.space_group_name_H-M   'P 1'
#
loop_
_entity.id
_entity.type
_entity.pdbx_description
1 polymer ?
#
loop_
_entity_poly.entity_id
_entity_poly.type
_entity_poly.pdbx_seq_one_letter_code
_entity_poly.pdbx_strand_id
1 'polypeptide(L)'
;MPFGSTDCSLPMVWATEKKKEFDVFMVFTDNETYAGKVKPYEALRQYRKKLNIPDAKLVVVGMTATNFTIADPSDPGMLDVVGFDSAVPELVRSFVLGQI
;
A
#
# COMPACT_ATOMS: atom_id res chain seq x y z
N MET A 1 -13.98 -11.79 18.69
CA MET A 1 -14.42 -11.39 17.33
C MET A 1 -13.98 -12.47 16.35
N PRO A 2 -14.74 -12.78 15.28
CA PRO A 2 -14.20 -13.58 14.19
C PRO A 2 -13.19 -12.73 13.44
N PHE A 3 -11.91 -13.06 13.54
CA PHE A 3 -10.86 -12.41 12.75
C PHE A 3 -10.66 -13.19 11.44
N GLY A 4 -10.59 -12.48 10.33
CA GLY A 4 -10.13 -13.01 9.04
C GLY A 4 -8.62 -12.81 8.88
N SER A 5 -8.06 -13.28 7.77
CA SER A 5 -6.67 -12.99 7.42
C SER A 5 -6.49 -11.54 6.92
N THR A 6 -5.32 -10.95 7.16
CA THR A 6 -4.99 -9.59 6.73
C THR A 6 -4.45 -9.59 5.30
N ASP A 7 -5.30 -9.21 4.33
CA ASP A 7 -4.92 -9.07 2.92
C ASP A 7 -4.80 -7.58 2.53
N CYS A 8 -3.55 -7.10 2.43
CA CYS A 8 -3.23 -5.72 2.07
C CYS A 8 -3.53 -5.35 0.61
N SER A 9 -3.94 -6.31 -0.24
CA SER A 9 -4.31 -6.05 -1.63
C SER A 9 -5.76 -5.57 -1.78
N LEU A 10 -6.61 -5.86 -0.78
CA LEU A 10 -8.06 -5.61 -0.83
C LEU A 10 -8.46 -4.16 -1.13
N PRO A 11 -7.79 -3.11 -0.59
CA PRO A 11 -8.18 -1.74 -0.89
C PRO A 11 -8.10 -1.41 -2.39
N MET A 12 -7.02 -1.82 -3.06
CA MET A 12 -6.82 -1.58 -4.49
C MET A 12 -7.75 -2.45 -5.35
N VAL A 13 -7.98 -3.70 -4.94
CA VAL A 13 -8.94 -4.60 -5.61
C VAL A 13 -10.34 -4.02 -5.54
N TRP A 14 -10.80 -3.62 -4.35
CA TRP A 14 -12.11 -3.01 -4.15
C TRP A 14 -12.25 -1.71 -4.95
N ALA A 15 -11.24 -0.84 -4.92
CA ALA A 15 -11.27 0.42 -5.66
C ALA A 15 -11.35 0.18 -7.17
N THR A 16 -10.65 -0.83 -7.68
CA THR A 16 -10.74 -1.27 -9.08
C THR A 16 -12.16 -1.74 -9.42
N GLU A 17 -12.73 -2.64 -8.61
CA GLU A 17 -14.06 -3.22 -8.83
C GLU A 17 -15.17 -2.17 -8.77
N LYS A 18 -15.05 -1.21 -7.85
CA LYS A 18 -16.00 -0.11 -7.69
C LYS A 18 -15.72 1.09 -8.60
N LYS A 19 -14.65 1.03 -9.41
CA LYS A 19 -14.17 2.15 -10.25
C LYS A 19 -14.05 3.44 -9.46
N LYS A 20 -13.40 3.37 -8.29
CA LYS A 20 -13.14 4.51 -7.41
C LYS A 20 -11.71 4.97 -7.59
N GLU A 21 -11.55 6.26 -7.83
CA GLU A 21 -10.29 6.92 -8.15
C GLU A 21 -9.65 7.46 -6.86
N PHE A 22 -8.38 7.13 -6.66
CA PHE A 22 -7.57 7.48 -5.50
C PHE A 22 -6.12 7.68 -5.96
N ASP A 23 -5.50 8.75 -5.50
CA ASP A 23 -4.09 9.03 -5.77
C ASP A 23 -3.14 8.25 -4.85
N VAL A 24 -3.58 7.94 -3.63
CA VAL A 24 -2.75 7.29 -2.60
C VAL A 24 -3.58 6.29 -1.82
N PHE A 25 -3.05 5.06 -1.72
CA PHE A 25 -3.51 4.05 -0.78
C PHE A 25 -2.57 4.02 0.42
N MET A 26 -3.12 4.10 1.63
CA MET A 26 -2.37 3.94 2.87
C MET A 26 -2.93 2.74 3.63
N VAL A 27 -2.10 1.73 3.85
CA VAL A 27 -2.49 0.48 4.51
C VAL A 27 -1.78 0.39 5.85
N PHE A 28 -2.54 0.40 6.95
CA PHE A 28 -2.01 0.17 8.28
C PHE A 28 -2.19 -1.30 8.64
N THR A 29 -1.10 -1.98 8.99
CA THR A 29 -1.09 -3.41 9.31
C THR A 29 -0.06 -3.70 10.42
N ASP A 30 -0.26 -4.76 11.17
CA ASP A 30 0.69 -5.32 12.14
C ASP A 30 1.75 -6.24 11.48
N ASN A 31 1.86 -6.19 10.15
CA ASN A 31 2.76 -6.96 9.27
C ASN A 31 2.48 -8.46 9.18
N GLU A 32 1.37 -8.94 9.72
CA GLU A 32 0.89 -10.28 9.43
C GLU A 32 0.16 -10.30 8.08
N THR A 33 0.86 -9.99 6.99
CA THR A 33 0.24 -10.05 5.67
C THR A 33 0.05 -11.50 5.24
N TYR A 34 -1.20 -11.92 5.18
CA TYR A 34 -1.56 -13.06 4.37
C TYR A 34 -1.62 -12.57 2.93
N ALA A 35 -0.58 -12.86 2.15
CA ALA A 35 -0.67 -12.73 0.71
C ALA A 35 -1.78 -13.69 0.27
N GLY A 36 -2.97 -13.15 0.02
CA GLY A 36 -4.07 -13.89 -0.58
C GLY A 36 -3.68 -14.36 -1.99
N LYS A 37 -4.63 -14.36 -2.92
CA LYS A 37 -4.31 -14.73 -4.32
C LYS A 37 -3.51 -13.68 -5.08
N VAL A 38 -3.50 -12.43 -4.60
CA VAL A 38 -2.89 -11.27 -5.28
C VAL A 38 -1.99 -10.55 -4.30
N LYS A 39 -0.76 -10.23 -4.71
CA LYS A 39 0.14 -9.42 -3.87
C LYS A 39 -0.24 -7.93 -3.95
N PRO A 40 -0.05 -7.13 -2.89
CA PRO A 40 -0.45 -5.72 -2.90
C PRO A 40 0.16 -4.90 -4.05
N TYR A 41 1.43 -5.13 -4.39
CA TYR A 41 2.07 -4.46 -5.54
C TYR A 41 1.38 -4.80 -6.87
N GLU A 42 0.91 -6.04 -7.04
CA GLU A 42 0.19 -6.48 -8.24
C GLU A 42 -1.19 -5.81 -8.31
N ALA A 43 -1.87 -5.72 -7.16
CA ALA A 43 -3.17 -5.05 -7.08
C ALA A 43 -3.05 -3.56 -7.42
N LEU A 44 -2.00 -2.86 -6.96
CA LEU A 44 -1.74 -1.47 -7.35
C LEU A 44 -1.45 -1.35 -8.86
N ARG A 45 -0.61 -2.22 -9.43
CA ARG A 45 -0.33 -2.21 -10.88
C ARG A 45 -1.60 -2.43 -11.71
N GLN A 46 -2.45 -3.36 -11.28
CA GLN A 46 -3.73 -3.60 -11.93
C GLN A 46 -4.67 -2.39 -11.82
N TYR A 47 -4.73 -1.77 -10.64
CA TYR A 47 -5.51 -0.57 -10.39
C TYR A 47 -5.08 0.59 -11.32
N ARG A 48 -3.78 0.92 -11.33
CA ARG A 48 -3.17 1.94 -12.19
C ARG A 48 -3.57 1.73 -13.66
N LYS A 49 -3.43 0.49 -14.15
CA LYS A 49 -3.74 0.13 -15.54
C LYS A 49 -5.24 0.18 -15.86
N LYS A 50 -6.10 -0.34 -14.97
CA LYS A 50 -7.55 -0.48 -15.24
C LYS A 50 -8.29 0.86 -15.15
N LEU A 51 -7.87 1.76 -14.27
CA LEU A 51 -8.49 3.08 -14.11
C LEU A 51 -7.70 4.21 -14.78
N ASN A 52 -6.57 3.89 -15.44
CA ASN A 52 -5.71 4.87 -16.10
C ASN A 52 -5.16 5.96 -15.15
N ILE A 53 -4.70 5.52 -13.96
CA ILE A 53 -4.10 6.39 -12.93
C ILE A 53 -2.65 5.90 -12.71
N PRO A 54 -1.71 6.21 -13.61
CA PRO A 54 -0.36 5.66 -13.56
C PRO A 54 0.42 6.07 -12.30
N ASP A 55 0.08 7.24 -11.75
CA ASP A 55 0.79 7.84 -10.61
C ASP A 55 0.23 7.45 -9.24
N ALA A 56 -0.77 6.54 -9.17
CA ALA A 56 -1.34 6.11 -7.90
C ALA A 56 -0.26 5.46 -7.01
N LYS A 57 -0.17 5.85 -5.74
CA LYS A 57 0.87 5.41 -4.81
C LYS A 57 0.34 4.45 -3.75
N LEU A 58 1.22 3.60 -3.22
CA LEU A 58 0.93 2.73 -2.08
C LEU A 58 1.92 3.02 -0.96
N VAL A 59 1.39 3.31 0.22
CA VAL A 59 2.14 3.40 1.48
C VAL A 59 1.65 2.28 2.39
N VAL A 60 2.55 1.44 2.88
CA VAL A 60 2.22 0.43 3.87
C VAL A 60 2.92 0.77 5.17
N VAL A 61 2.14 0.97 6.23
CA VAL A 61 2.62 1.32 7.56
C VAL A 61 2.51 0.08 8.45
N GLY A 62 3.66 -0.53 8.69
CA GLY A 62 3.83 -1.67 9.57
C GLY A 62 3.94 -1.24 11.03
N MET A 63 2.95 -1.60 11.84
CA MET A 63 2.85 -1.23 13.26
C MET A 63 3.76 -2.07 14.17
N THR A 64 4.39 -3.12 13.63
CA THR A 64 5.38 -3.95 14.34
C THR A 64 6.71 -3.94 13.59
N ALA A 65 7.83 -4.19 14.27
CA ALA A 65 9.14 -4.30 13.61
C ALA A 65 9.38 -5.76 13.18
N THR A 66 8.83 -6.14 12.03
CA THR A 66 9.15 -7.42 11.38
C THR A 66 9.76 -7.14 10.01
N ASN A 67 10.63 -8.03 9.53
CA ASN A 67 11.10 -7.94 8.15
C ASN A 67 9.95 -8.39 7.23
N PHE A 68 9.35 -7.43 6.53
CA PHE A 68 8.41 -7.70 5.44
C PHE A 68 8.80 -6.87 4.22
N THR A 69 8.30 -7.28 3.06
CA THR A 69 8.47 -6.52 1.82
C THR A 69 7.13 -6.58 1.09
N ILE A 70 6.33 -5.52 1.24
CA ILE A 70 5.03 -5.38 0.60
C ILE A 70 5.15 -4.45 -0.61
N ALA A 71 5.96 -3.39 -0.48
CA ALA A 71 6.40 -2.55 -1.58
C ALA A 71 7.40 -3.29 -2.48
N ASP A 72 7.21 -3.19 -3.80
CA ASP A 72 8.23 -3.63 -4.76
C ASP A 72 9.37 -2.58 -4.79
N PRO A 73 10.62 -2.92 -4.44
CA PRO A 73 11.73 -1.96 -4.41
C PRO A 73 12.04 -1.31 -5.76
N SER A 74 11.57 -1.89 -6.86
CA SER A 74 11.72 -1.35 -8.21
C SER A 74 10.61 -0.37 -8.62
N ASP A 75 9.56 -0.22 -7.81
CA ASP A 75 8.43 0.67 -8.08
C ASP A 75 8.55 1.95 -7.23
N PRO A 76 8.90 3.11 -7.82
CA PRO A 76 9.05 4.36 -7.08
C PRO A 76 7.72 4.91 -6.52
N GLY A 77 6.58 4.29 -6.86
CA GLY A 77 5.28 4.63 -6.29
C GLY A 77 4.85 3.70 -5.15
N MET A 78 5.77 2.97 -4.53
CA MET A 78 5.50 2.16 -3.33
C MET A 78 6.49 2.48 -2.19
N LEU A 79 5.97 2.60 -0.97
CA LEU A 79 6.74 2.89 0.24
C LEU A 79 6.33 1.97 1.38
N ASP A 80 7.28 1.23 1.94
CA ASP A 80 7.11 0.52 3.21
C ASP A 80 7.66 1.38 4.36
N VAL A 81 6.85 1.58 5.40
CA VAL A 81 7.20 2.30 6.63
C VAL A 81 7.11 1.31 7.80
N VAL A 82 8.14 1.25 8.63
CA VAL A 82 8.15 0.39 9.82
C VAL A 82 8.11 1.26 11.07
N GLY A 83 7.14 1.00 11.94
CA GLY A 83 6.92 1.72 13.18
C GLY A 83 6.06 2.97 13.02
N PHE A 84 6.00 3.73 14.10
CA PHE A 84 5.14 4.91 14.22
C PHE A 84 5.93 6.04 14.90
N ASP A 85 6.98 6.51 14.22
CA ASP A 85 7.72 7.69 14.68
C ASP A 85 7.00 8.99 14.29
N SER A 86 7.39 10.11 14.90
CA SER A 86 6.81 11.43 14.63
C SER A 86 7.15 12.02 13.26
N ALA A 87 8.14 11.45 12.55
CA ALA A 87 8.58 11.85 11.22
C ALA A 87 7.82 11.13 10.09
N VAL A 88 7.16 9.99 10.36
CA VAL A 88 6.36 9.24 9.36
C VAL A 88 5.39 10.14 8.57
N PRO A 89 4.63 11.07 9.16
CA PRO A 89 3.75 11.94 8.38
C PRO A 89 4.48 12.79 7.34
N GLU A 90 5.66 13.34 7.67
CA GLU A 90 6.45 14.16 6.74
C GLU A 90 7.11 13.29 5.66
N LEU A 91 7.54 12.08 6.01
CA LEU A 91 8.05 11.10 5.04
C LEU A 91 6.99 10.75 4.00
N VAL A 92 5.77 10.44 4.45
CA VAL A 92 4.63 10.16 3.57
C VAL A 92 4.33 11.36 2.68
N ARG A 93 4.29 12.57 3.24
CA ARG A 93 4.06 13.80 2.46
C ARG A 93 5.10 13.95 1.35
N SER A 94 6.38 13.82 1.68
CA SER A 94 7.49 13.96 0.73
C SER A 94 7.39 12.92 -0.38
N PHE A 95 7.10 11.67 -0.03
CA PHE A 95 6.87 10.58 -0.98
C PHE A 95 5.68 10.86 -1.91
N VAL A 96 4.53 11.24 -1.36
CA VAL A 96 3.32 11.53 -2.14
C VAL A 96 3.55 12.68 -3.11
N LEU A 97 4.35 13.68 -2.74
CA LEU A 97 4.71 14.81 -3.61
C LEU A 97 5.87 14.52 -4.58
N GLY A 98 6.50 13.34 -4.52
CA GLY A 98 7.64 12.99 -5.39
C GLY A 98 8.94 13.73 -5.04
N GLN A 99 9.13 14.05 -3.75
CA GLN A 99 10.29 14.76 -3.23
C GLN A 99 11.39 13.83 -2.71
N ILE A 100 11.12 12.52 -2.69
CA ILE A 100 12.04 11.43 -2.35
C ILE A 100 11.82 10.26 -3.30
#